data_AF-A0A7X9KEA7-F1
#
_entry.id   AF-A0A7X9KEA7-F1
#
_cell.length_a   1.000
_cell.length_b   1.000
_cell.length_c   1.000
_cell.angle_alpha   90.00
_cell.angle_beta   90.00
_cell.angle_gamma   90.00
#
_symmetry.space_group_name_H-M   'P 1'
#
loop_
_entity.id
_entity.type
_entity.pdbx_description
1 polymer ?
#
loop_
_entity_poly.entity_id
_entity_poly.type
_entity_poly.pdbx_seq_one_letter_code
_entity_poly.pdbx_strand_id
1 'polypeptide(L)'
;MLLDLAIEFAKSTGALIGRNLIITDENGIVIGSDDPSRLSTLHEASLEVIKTGQPRSHDEVEAGRMIGVKPGITLPIELSGK
;
A
#
# COMPACT_ATOMS: atom_id res chain seq x y z
N MET A 1 -5.37 17.59 -3.92
CA MET A 1 -6.33 17.48 -2.80
C MET A 1 -6.46 16.05 -2.29
N LEU A 2 -6.93 15.06 -3.08
CA LEU A 2 -7.01 13.66 -2.61
C LEU A 2 -5.64 12.95 -2.50
N LEU A 3 -4.73 13.20 -3.46
CA LEU A 3 -3.36 12.65 -3.40
C LEU A 3 -2.59 13.19 -2.17
N ASP A 4 -2.76 14.48 -1.86
CA ASP A 4 -2.11 15.11 -0.72
C ASP A 4 -2.57 14.47 0.61
N LEU A 5 -3.86 14.12 0.70
CA LEU A 5 -4.42 13.43 1.86
C LEU A 5 -3.85 12.01 2.02
N ALA A 6 -3.70 11.25 0.92
CA ALA A 6 -3.11 9.91 0.98
C ALA A 6 -1.65 9.95 1.47
N ILE A 7 -0.89 10.95 1.02
CA ILE A 7 0.50 11.17 1.46
C ILE A 7 0.54 11.57 2.95
N GLU A 8 -0.32 12.50 3.37
CA GLU A 8 -0.38 12.93 4.78
C GLU A 8 -0.79 11.79 5.71
N PHE A 9 -1.77 10.98 5.31
CA PHE A 9 -2.19 9.80 6.06
C PHE A 9 -1.07 8.78 6.19
N ALA A 10 -0.38 8.46 5.09
CA ALA A 10 0.74 7.51 5.10
C ALA A 10 1.87 7.96 6.03
N LYS A 11 2.22 9.25 5.99
CA LYS A 11 3.25 9.84 6.87
C LYS A 11 2.85 9.83 8.34
N SER A 12 1.66 10.36 8.66
CA SER A 12 1.21 10.50 10.05
C SER A 12 0.96 9.15 10.71
N THR A 13 0.29 8.22 10.00
CA THR A 13 0.02 6.88 10.51
C THR A 13 1.29 6.05 10.58
N GLY A 14 2.16 6.10 9.56
CA GLY A 14 3.44 5.41 9.57
C GLY A 14 4.33 5.82 10.74
N ALA A 15 4.41 7.12 11.01
CA ALA A 15 5.11 7.67 12.16
C ALA A 15 4.51 7.19 13.51
N LEU A 16 3.17 7.14 13.60
CA LEU A 16 2.47 6.68 14.80
C LEU A 16 2.75 5.19 15.10
N ILE A 17 2.77 4.33 14.08
CA ILE A 17 2.97 2.88 14.25
C ILE A 17 4.44 2.45 14.21
N GLY A 18 5.36 3.38 13.92
CA GLY A 18 6.80 3.10 13.79
C GLY A 18 7.15 2.18 12.61
N ARG A 19 6.37 2.21 11.53
CA ARG A 19 6.57 1.40 10.31
C ARG A 19 6.23 2.21 9.07
N ASN A 20 6.91 1.96 7.96
CA ASN A 20 6.54 2.52 6.66
C ASN A 20 5.14 2.07 6.25
N LEU A 21 4.36 2.98 5.67
CA LEU A 21 3.01 2.74 5.18
C LEU A 21 2.89 3.27 3.75
N ILE A 22 2.23 2.51 2.89
CA ILE A 22 1.79 2.97 1.58
C ILE A 22 0.27 2.88 1.46
N ILE A 23 -0.30 3.74 0.63
CA ILE A 23 -1.70 3.66 0.17
C ILE A 23 -1.67 3.49 -1.34
N THR A 24 -2.44 2.55 -1.86
CA THR A 24 -2.61 2.36 -3.31
C THR A 24 -4.02 2.72 -3.76
N ASP A 25 -4.15 3.09 -5.03
CA ASP A 25 -5.44 3.14 -5.71
C ASP A 25 -5.94 1.74 -6.09
N GLU A 26 -7.08 1.66 -6.78
CA GLU A 26 -7.70 0.42 -7.26
C GLU A 26 -6.88 -0.33 -8.34
N ASN A 27 -5.87 0.33 -8.92
CA ASN A 27 -4.95 -0.25 -9.89
C ASN A 27 -3.63 -0.72 -9.24
N GLY A 28 -3.54 -0.68 -7.90
CA GLY A 28 -2.34 -1.02 -7.16
C GLY A 28 -1.22 0.02 -7.28
N ILE A 29 -1.52 1.24 -7.77
CA ILE A 29 -0.55 2.32 -7.88
C ILE A 29 -0.44 3.04 -6.56
N VAL A 30 0.78 3.22 -6.05
CA VAL A 30 1.03 3.92 -4.79
C VAL A 30 0.71 5.42 -4.94
N ILE A 31 -0.30 5.88 -4.20
CA ILE A 31 -0.75 7.27 -4.15
C ILE A 31 -0.38 7.97 -2.83
N GLY A 32 0.01 7.22 -1.80
CA GLY A 32 0.48 7.74 -0.52
C GLY A 32 1.68 6.97 0.00
N SER A 33 2.73 7.67 0.43
CA SER A 33 3.96 7.09 1.00
C SER A 33 4.76 8.16 1.73
N ASP A 34 5.53 7.76 2.75
CA ASP A 34 6.56 8.59 3.38
C ASP A 34 7.88 8.60 2.58
N ASP A 35 8.09 7.58 1.74
CA ASP A 35 9.17 7.44 0.77
C ASP A 35 8.71 7.93 -0.62
N PRO A 36 9.20 9.09 -1.13
CA PRO A 36 8.79 9.62 -2.42
C PRO A 36 9.14 8.71 -3.61
N SER A 37 10.16 7.85 -3.48
CA SER A 37 10.55 6.92 -4.56
C SER A 37 9.50 5.85 -4.84
N ARG A 38 8.56 5.66 -3.90
CA ARG A 38 7.45 4.72 -4.01
C ARG A 38 6.25 5.31 -4.73
N LEU A 39 6.09 6.63 -4.78
CA LEU A 39 4.92 7.26 -5.39
C LEU A 39 4.84 6.97 -6.88
N SER A 40 3.64 6.78 -7.41
CA SER A 40 3.38 6.45 -8.82
C SER A 40 4.06 5.16 -9.30
N THR A 41 4.41 4.25 -8.38
CA THR A 41 4.92 2.92 -8.71
C THR A 41 3.85 1.86 -8.46
N LEU A 42 3.93 0.75 -9.19
CA LEU A 42 3.07 -0.40 -8.97
C LEU A 42 3.50 -1.14 -7.70
N HIS A 43 2.53 -1.48 -6.86
CA HIS A 43 2.66 -2.42 -5.76
C HIS A 43 1.85 -3.68 -6.08
N GLU A 44 2.52 -4.70 -6.64
CA GLU A 44 1.85 -5.87 -7.21
C GLU A 44 0.97 -6.62 -6.19
N ALA A 45 1.40 -6.69 -4.92
CA ALA A 45 0.64 -7.33 -3.85
C ALA A 45 -0.75 -6.72 -3.62
N SER A 46 -0.94 -5.43 -3.94
CA SER A 46 -2.25 -4.79 -3.82
C SER A 46 -3.29 -5.38 -4.78
N LEU A 47 -2.88 -5.85 -5.97
CA LEU A 47 -3.82 -6.36 -6.97
C LEU A 47 -4.57 -7.60 -6.48
N GLU A 48 -3.89 -8.48 -5.74
CA GLU A 48 -4.54 -9.67 -5.16
C GLU A 48 -5.50 -9.28 -4.02
N VAL A 49 -5.10 -8.36 -3.15
CA VAL A 49 -5.94 -7.89 -2.04
C VAL A 49 -7.18 -7.16 -2.55
N ILE A 50 -7.03 -6.32 -3.57
CA ILE A 50 -8.15 -5.63 -4.24
C ILE A 50 -9.11 -6.65 -4.85
N LYS A 51 -8.58 -7.67 -5.53
CA LYS A 51 -9.40 -8.71 -6.17
C LYS A 51 -10.17 -9.58 -5.17
N THR A 52 -9.55 -9.89 -4.04
CA THR A 52 -10.10 -10.85 -3.05
C THR A 52 -10.87 -10.18 -1.93
N GLY A 53 -10.63 -8.89 -1.66
CA GLY A 53 -11.10 -8.21 -0.46
C GLY A 53 -10.51 -8.80 0.83
N GLN A 54 -9.42 -9.57 0.75
CA GLN A 54 -8.83 -10.25 1.90
C GLN A 54 -7.41 -9.73 2.20
N PRO A 55 -7.06 -9.52 3.48
CA PRO A 55 -5.69 -9.21 3.88
C PRO A 55 -4.68 -10.25 3.39
N ARG A 56 -3.48 -9.79 3.03
CA ARG A 56 -2.37 -10.67 2.67
C ARG A 56 -1.04 -10.18 3.22
N SER A 57 -0.29 -11.10 3.84
CA SER A 57 1.09 -10.88 4.27
C SER A 57 2.06 -11.48 3.26
N HIS A 58 3.21 -10.85 3.09
CA HIS A 58 4.32 -11.36 2.28
C HIS A 58 5.61 -11.31 3.11
N ASP A 59 6.33 -12.41 3.14
CA ASP A 59 7.67 -12.46 3.71
C ASP A 59 8.73 -11.90 2.74
N GLU A 60 10.01 -11.94 3.13
CA GLU A 60 11.12 -11.49 2.29
C GLU A 60 11.26 -12.25 0.98
N VAL A 61 11.02 -13.56 0.98
CA VAL A 61 11.18 -14.41 -0.20
C VAL A 61 10.04 -14.16 -1.18
N GLU A 62 8.81 -14.04 -0.68
CA GLU A 62 7.64 -13.73 -1.48
C GLU A 62 7.70 -12.32 -2.05
N ALA A 63 7.97 -11.31 -1.20
CA ALA A 63 8.08 -9.92 -1.63
C ALA A 63 9.20 -9.73 -2.67
N GLY A 64 10.32 -10.43 -2.54
CA GLY A 64 11.44 -10.37 -3.48
C GLY A 64 11.12 -10.89 -4.89
N ARG A 65 9.98 -11.56 -5.08
CA ARG A 65 9.51 -12.04 -6.40
C ARG A 65 8.47 -11.13 -7.04
N MET A 66 8.07 -10.06 -6.36
CA MET A 66 6.96 -9.19 -6.76
C MET A 66 7.46 -7.78 -7.08
N ILE A 67 6.74 -7.09 -7.96
CA ILE A 67 7.06 -5.73 -8.40
C ILE A 67 6.68 -4.74 -7.29
N GLY A 68 7.67 -4.01 -6.80
CA GLY A 68 7.48 -2.89 -5.86
C GLY A 68 7.09 -3.28 -4.44
N VAL A 69 7.13 -4.57 -4.08
CA VAL A 69 6.70 -5.07 -2.77
C VAL A 69 7.86 -5.08 -1.77
N LYS A 70 7.59 -4.71 -0.52
CA LYS A 70 8.48 -4.91 0.63
C LYS A 70 7.79 -5.90 1.60
N PRO A 71 8.53 -6.62 2.45
CA PRO A 71 7.93 -7.52 3.43
C PRO A 71 6.94 -6.77 4.33
N GLY A 72 5.78 -7.35 4.57
CA GLY A 72 4.72 -6.68 5.32
C GLY A 72 3.33 -7.25 5.06
N ILE A 73 2.32 -6.47 5.45
CA ILE A 73 0.90 -6.82 5.28
C ILE A 73 0.20 -5.77 4.42
N THR A 74 -0.66 -6.22 3.52
CA THR A 74 -1.56 -5.40 2.71
C THR A 74 -2.98 -5.63 3.19
N LEU A 75 -3.70 -4.54 3.49
CA LEU A 75 -5.09 -4.57 3.97
C LEU A 75 -6.00 -3.94 2.91
N PRO A 76 -7.20 -4.48 2.66
CA PRO A 76 -8.16 -3.86 1.76
C PRO A 76 -8.72 -2.56 2.38
N ILE A 77 -8.97 -1.57 1.53
CA ILE A 77 -9.70 -0.35 1.88
C ILE A 77 -10.99 -0.38 1.08
N GLU A 78 -12.13 -0.50 1.77
CA GLU A 78 -13.46 -0.48 1.16
C GLU A 78 -14.16 0.83 1.47
N LEU A 79 -14.76 1.45 0.47
CA LEU A 79 -15.55 2.67 0.62
C LEU A 79 -17.03 2.33 0.39
N SER A 80 -17.81 2.31 1.48
CA SER A 80 -19.25 2.01 1.44
C SER A 80 -19.59 0.59 0.95
N GLY A 81 -18.76 -0.40 1.27
CA GLY A 81 -18.95 -1.80 0.86
C GLY A 81 -18.69 -2.05 -0.63
N LYS A 82 -17.88 -1.18 -1.25
CA LYS A 82 -17.32 -1.31 -2.58
C LYS A 82 -15.81 -1.11 -2.53
#